data_AF-A0A5U9VG26-F1
#
_entry.id   AF-A0A5U9VG26-F1
#
_cell.length_a   1.000
_cell.length_b   1.000
_cell.length_c   1.000
_cell.angle_alpha   90.00
_cell.angle_beta   90.00
_cell.angle_gamma   90.00
#
_symmetry.space_group_name_H-M   'P 1'
#
loop_
_entity.id
_entity.type
_entity.pdbx_description
1 polymer ?
#
loop_
_entity_poly.entity_id
_entity_poly.type
_entity_poly.pdbx_seq_one_letter_code
_entity_poly.pdbx_strand_id
1 'polypeptide(L)'
;MENFKTRLKSHVDHVKSMGGYCTTEETTKQALIVPFLDILGFSAYDPRKVKAEYSADFPGVKANERVDYALFCQDVPVMFIEAKSFSEDVNNHCPQLSRYFNSTPEVTISAITNGMEWRFFTDLKQKNIMDDTPFLRLRMDSLSDSDAEQLYRFRYDKFKPEALRTLAEESVYLTAFTKTISTSLRDVDNEFVKYIASRSNIERQLNQKFLDAITPLVKLAVEKAVSAMVVSGLASIDKERTVDTENKANGVSTENGAEPIDQNNPDELSAKRKTEVFNKVKQIVGEQYDMQYKDTESYFGIMYEGKTNRWLIRYFDKREPYVMFRIDLTDVQLNEISRAGLEVVSGRVHINTPDDVLRVSGIVMDAFEFVKNDENFRKSTRPSDGEE
;
A
#
# COMPACT_ATOMS: atom_id res chain seq x y z
N MET A 1 -15.03 -2.63 -1.10
CA MET A 1 -13.78 -3.01 -0.41
C MET A 1 -14.01 -3.19 1.09
N GLU A 2 -14.58 -2.20 1.78
CA GLU A 2 -14.78 -2.26 3.25
C GLU A 2 -15.53 -3.49 3.75
N ASN A 3 -16.68 -3.84 3.18
CA ASN A 3 -17.45 -5.03 3.60
C ASN A 3 -16.59 -6.32 3.53
N PHE A 4 -15.73 -6.45 2.51
CA PHE A 4 -14.81 -7.59 2.40
C PHE A 4 -13.79 -7.59 3.53
N LYS A 5 -13.16 -6.43 3.82
CA LYS A 5 -12.23 -6.29 4.95
C LYS A 5 -12.90 -6.62 6.29
N THR A 6 -14.16 -6.19 6.50
CA THR A 6 -14.93 -6.52 7.71
C THR A 6 -15.16 -8.03 7.83
N ARG A 7 -15.64 -8.68 6.76
CA ARG A 7 -15.86 -10.15 6.76
C ARG A 7 -14.56 -10.91 7.00
N LEU A 8 -13.47 -10.47 6.37
CA LEU A 8 -12.14 -11.05 6.56
C LEU A 8 -11.67 -10.92 8.02
N LYS A 9 -11.85 -9.75 8.63
CA LYS A 9 -11.51 -9.52 10.04
C LYS A 9 -12.32 -10.43 10.97
N SER A 10 -13.64 -10.53 10.77
CA SER A 10 -14.47 -11.47 11.54
C SER A 10 -14.01 -12.92 11.36
N HIS A 11 -13.55 -13.30 10.18
CA HIS A 11 -13.01 -14.63 9.92
C HIS A 11 -11.67 -14.87 10.63
N VAL A 12 -10.80 -13.86 10.69
CA VAL A 12 -9.55 -13.93 11.49
C VAL A 12 -9.85 -14.22 12.95
N ASP A 13 -10.83 -13.51 13.54
CA ASP A 13 -11.24 -13.73 14.94
C ASP A 13 -11.85 -15.13 15.14
N HIS A 14 -12.60 -15.62 14.14
CA HIS A 14 -13.12 -16.99 14.12
C HIS A 14 -11.99 -18.04 14.05
N VAL A 15 -11.00 -17.87 13.19
CA VAL A 15 -9.84 -18.78 13.09
C VAL A 15 -9.07 -18.82 14.41
N LYS A 16 -8.87 -17.67 15.06
CA LYS A 16 -8.19 -17.58 16.37
C LYS A 16 -8.96 -18.31 17.48
N SER A 17 -10.29 -18.18 17.50
CA SER A 17 -11.13 -18.79 18.54
C SER A 17 -11.42 -20.27 18.30
N MET A 18 -11.63 -20.67 17.05
CA MET A 18 -12.09 -22.02 16.69
C MET A 18 -10.99 -22.95 16.21
N GLY A 19 -9.84 -22.40 15.79
CA GLY A 19 -8.74 -23.19 15.22
C GLY A 19 -8.26 -24.30 16.15
N GLY A 20 -8.10 -24.02 17.44
CA GLY A 20 -7.66 -25.00 18.44
C GLY A 20 -8.61 -26.21 18.62
N TYR A 21 -9.86 -26.11 18.17
CA TYR A 21 -10.83 -27.21 18.20
C TYR A 21 -10.86 -28.04 16.90
N CYS A 22 -10.13 -27.61 15.85
CA CYS A 22 -10.07 -28.27 14.57
C CYS A 22 -9.04 -29.42 14.59
N THR A 23 -9.38 -30.53 15.26
CA THR A 23 -8.47 -31.67 15.47
C THR A 23 -8.29 -32.58 14.25
N THR A 24 -9.16 -32.46 13.25
CA THR A 24 -9.08 -33.22 12.00
C THR A 24 -9.02 -32.29 10.80
N GLU A 25 -8.49 -32.83 9.69
CA GLU A 25 -8.49 -32.12 8.41
C GLU A 25 -9.91 -31.75 7.96
N GLU A 26 -10.89 -32.65 8.11
CA GLU A 26 -12.28 -32.39 7.74
C GLU A 26 -12.91 -31.26 8.58
N THR A 27 -12.67 -31.25 9.89
CA THR A 27 -13.13 -30.14 10.74
C THR A 27 -12.46 -28.82 10.32
N THR A 28 -11.17 -28.85 9.98
CA THR A 28 -10.43 -27.68 9.49
C THR A 28 -11.02 -27.15 8.18
N LYS A 29 -11.33 -28.06 7.24
CA LYS A 29 -12.01 -27.77 5.98
C LYS A 29 -13.33 -27.05 6.19
N GLN A 30 -14.22 -27.62 7.00
CA GLN A 30 -15.56 -27.07 7.22
C GLN A 30 -15.57 -25.80 8.07
N ALA A 31 -14.78 -25.76 9.14
CA ALA A 31 -14.84 -24.67 10.11
C ALA A 31 -14.02 -23.43 9.68
N LEU A 32 -12.93 -23.62 8.93
CA LEU A 32 -11.99 -22.54 8.60
C LEU A 32 -11.88 -22.29 7.10
N ILE A 33 -11.67 -23.32 6.28
CA ILE A 33 -11.37 -23.15 4.85
C ILE A 33 -12.64 -22.74 4.07
N VAL A 34 -13.75 -23.48 4.24
CA VAL A 34 -15.01 -23.19 3.52
C VAL A 34 -15.53 -21.77 3.79
N PRO A 35 -15.56 -21.26 5.04
CA PRO A 35 -15.95 -19.88 5.31
C PRO A 35 -15.05 -18.86 4.61
N PHE A 36 -13.75 -19.11 4.52
CA PHE A 36 -12.83 -18.24 3.78
C PHE A 36 -13.14 -18.22 2.28
N LEU A 37 -13.42 -19.38 1.67
CA LEU A 37 -13.84 -19.45 0.27
C LEU A 37 -15.12 -18.66 0.01
N ASP A 38 -16.09 -18.71 0.92
CA ASP A 38 -17.32 -17.92 0.82
C ASP A 38 -17.06 -16.41 0.89
N ILE A 39 -16.08 -15.97 1.69
CA ILE A 39 -15.65 -14.57 1.75
C ILE A 39 -15.03 -14.12 0.41
N LEU A 40 -14.30 -15.01 -0.26
CA LEU A 40 -13.82 -14.81 -1.63
C LEU A 40 -14.94 -14.90 -2.69
N GLY A 41 -16.17 -15.25 -2.30
CA GLY A 41 -17.32 -15.39 -3.21
C GLY A 41 -17.41 -16.74 -3.92
N PHE A 42 -16.57 -17.70 -3.51
CA PHE A 42 -16.59 -19.10 -3.90
C PHE A 42 -17.43 -19.89 -2.90
N SER A 43 -18.75 -19.88 -3.09
CA SER A 43 -19.66 -20.59 -2.21
C SER A 43 -19.59 -22.11 -2.44
N ALA A 44 -19.34 -22.87 -1.38
CA ALA A 44 -19.32 -24.34 -1.42
C ALA A 44 -20.68 -24.98 -1.77
N TYR A 45 -21.77 -24.21 -1.67
CA TYR A 45 -23.12 -24.64 -2.05
C TYR A 45 -23.38 -24.52 -3.56
N ASP A 46 -22.51 -23.87 -4.33
CA ASP A 46 -22.61 -23.76 -5.79
C ASP A 46 -21.53 -24.64 -6.47
N PRO A 47 -21.90 -25.82 -7.01
CA PRO A 47 -20.95 -26.74 -7.63
C PRO A 47 -20.34 -26.19 -8.93
N ARG A 48 -20.85 -25.06 -9.46
CA ARG A 48 -20.24 -24.33 -10.59
C ARG A 48 -19.11 -23.40 -10.14
N LYS A 49 -18.95 -23.19 -8.84
CA LYS A 49 -17.91 -22.35 -8.24
C LYS A 49 -16.90 -23.16 -7.45
N VAL A 50 -17.37 -24.16 -6.70
CA VAL A 50 -16.51 -24.98 -5.84
C VAL A 50 -16.90 -26.44 -5.99
N LYS A 51 -15.93 -27.30 -6.27
CA LYS A 51 -16.10 -28.75 -6.19
C LYS A 51 -15.13 -29.30 -5.16
N ALA A 52 -15.67 -29.98 -4.16
CA ALA A 52 -14.87 -30.73 -3.20
C ALA A 52 -14.43 -32.08 -3.80
N GLU A 53 -13.30 -32.62 -3.33
CA GLU A 53 -12.73 -33.89 -3.79
C GLU A 53 -12.66 -33.99 -5.33
N TYR A 54 -12.17 -32.92 -5.97
CA TYR A 54 -12.15 -32.85 -7.41
C TYR A 54 -11.12 -33.84 -7.98
N SER A 55 -11.61 -34.70 -8.87
CA SER A 55 -10.79 -35.60 -9.69
C SER A 55 -10.88 -35.20 -11.15
N ALA A 56 -9.78 -35.35 -11.87
CA ALA A 56 -9.74 -35.17 -13.30
C ALA A 56 -9.08 -36.38 -13.97
N ASP A 57 -9.68 -36.87 -15.05
CA ASP A 57 -9.18 -38.00 -15.83
C ASP A 57 -8.05 -37.54 -16.76
N PHE A 58 -6.82 -37.49 -16.23
CA PHE A 58 -5.62 -37.20 -17.02
C PHE A 58 -4.62 -38.38 -17.01
N PRO A 59 -3.87 -38.59 -18.12
CA PRO A 59 -2.93 -39.71 -18.23
C PRO A 59 -1.86 -39.67 -17.12
N GLY A 60 -1.77 -40.74 -16.31
CA GLY A 60 -0.74 -40.90 -15.28
C GLY A 60 -1.18 -40.59 -13.83
N VAL A 61 -2.40 -40.10 -13.62
CA VAL A 61 -2.99 -39.95 -12.29
C VAL A 61 -3.51 -41.30 -11.80
N LYS A 62 -3.17 -41.71 -10.57
CA LYS A 62 -3.76 -42.91 -9.96
C LYS A 62 -5.25 -42.62 -9.73
N ALA A 63 -6.14 -43.57 -10.05
CA ALA A 63 -7.60 -43.42 -9.97
C ALA A 63 -8.19 -42.94 -8.62
N ASN A 64 -7.38 -42.79 -7.58
CA ASN A 64 -7.76 -42.37 -6.24
C ASN A 64 -7.12 -41.06 -5.77
N GLU A 65 -6.45 -40.33 -6.66
CA GLU A 65 -5.82 -39.05 -6.32
C GLU A 65 -6.79 -37.91 -6.64
N ARG A 66 -7.07 -37.02 -5.68
CA ARG A 66 -8.05 -35.92 -5.79
C ARG A 66 -7.54 -34.68 -5.08
N VAL A 67 -7.83 -33.48 -5.56
CA VAL A 67 -7.59 -32.26 -4.77
C VAL A 67 -8.78 -31.96 -3.89
N ASP A 68 -8.56 -31.36 -2.72
CA ASP A 68 -9.62 -31.11 -1.76
C ASP A 68 -10.67 -30.14 -2.28
N TYR A 69 -10.23 -29.06 -2.92
CA TYR A 69 -11.12 -28.13 -3.61
C TYR A 69 -10.59 -27.73 -4.98
N ALA A 70 -11.48 -27.70 -5.96
CA ALA A 70 -11.29 -27.00 -7.21
C ALA A 70 -12.25 -25.80 -7.28
N LEU A 71 -11.69 -24.62 -7.51
CA LEU A 71 -12.46 -23.40 -7.72
C LEU A 71 -12.64 -23.14 -9.21
N PHE A 72 -13.83 -22.69 -9.59
CA PHE A 72 -14.22 -22.47 -10.98
C PHE A 72 -14.69 -21.04 -11.20
N CYS A 73 -14.29 -20.45 -12.31
CA CYS A 73 -14.83 -19.20 -12.84
C CYS A 73 -15.28 -19.46 -14.27
N GLN A 74 -16.53 -19.12 -14.60
CA GLN A 74 -17.10 -19.36 -15.94
C GLN A 74 -16.93 -20.82 -16.41
N ASP A 75 -17.17 -21.78 -15.51
CA ASP A 75 -17.03 -23.23 -15.72
C ASP A 75 -15.61 -23.74 -16.03
N VAL A 76 -14.60 -22.87 -15.93
CA VAL A 76 -13.18 -23.22 -16.08
C VAL A 76 -12.52 -23.33 -14.70
N PRO A 77 -11.74 -24.39 -14.40
CA PRO A 77 -11.01 -24.48 -13.14
C PRO A 77 -9.91 -23.42 -13.12
N VAL A 78 -9.86 -22.62 -12.05
CA VAL A 78 -8.91 -21.51 -11.91
C VAL A 78 -7.95 -21.67 -10.73
N MET A 79 -8.34 -22.45 -9.72
CA MET A 79 -7.52 -22.68 -8.55
C MET A 79 -7.74 -24.07 -7.96
N PHE A 80 -6.64 -24.75 -7.60
CA PHE A 80 -6.69 -25.96 -6.78
C PHE A 80 -6.22 -25.70 -5.36
N ILE A 81 -6.86 -26.33 -4.39
CA ILE A 81 -6.55 -26.17 -2.98
C ILE A 81 -6.36 -27.55 -2.35
N GLU A 82 -5.24 -27.68 -1.63
CA GLU A 82 -4.94 -28.79 -0.74
C GLU A 82 -5.07 -28.30 0.70
N ALA A 83 -5.85 -29.00 1.50
CA ALA A 83 -6.03 -28.73 2.92
C ALA A 83 -5.12 -29.61 3.78
N LYS A 84 -4.82 -29.13 4.98
CA LYS A 84 -4.15 -29.86 6.05
C LYS A 84 -4.94 -29.68 7.34
N SER A 85 -4.68 -30.54 8.33
CA SER A 85 -5.23 -30.33 9.67
C SER A 85 -4.69 -29.04 10.28
N PHE A 86 -5.48 -28.35 11.11
CA PHE A 86 -5.09 -27.07 11.72
C PHE A 86 -3.75 -27.14 12.47
N SER A 87 -3.46 -28.26 13.14
CA SER A 87 -2.23 -28.47 13.89
C SER A 87 -1.03 -28.88 13.04
N GLU A 88 -1.22 -29.19 11.76
CA GLU A 88 -0.15 -29.60 10.86
C GLU A 88 0.51 -28.39 10.21
N ASP A 89 1.85 -28.43 10.13
CA ASP A 89 2.63 -27.41 9.46
C ASP A 89 2.40 -27.48 7.94
N VAL A 90 2.06 -26.34 7.35
CA VAL A 90 1.93 -26.21 5.90
C VAL A 90 3.31 -26.36 5.28
N ASN A 91 3.53 -27.41 4.49
CA ASN A 91 4.76 -27.64 3.74
C ASN A 91 4.55 -27.30 2.26
N ASN A 92 5.59 -26.78 1.59
CA ASN A 92 5.48 -26.44 0.15
C ASN A 92 5.45 -27.69 -0.74
N HIS A 93 6.00 -28.80 -0.25
CA HIS A 93 6.13 -30.01 -1.03
C HIS A 93 4.82 -30.81 -0.98
N CYS A 94 3.94 -30.56 -1.93
CA CYS A 94 2.73 -31.35 -2.16
C CYS A 94 2.73 -31.93 -3.59
N PRO A 95 3.31 -33.14 -3.80
CA PRO A 95 3.38 -33.77 -5.12
C PRO A 95 2.01 -33.94 -5.78
N GLN A 96 0.98 -34.16 -4.96
CA GLN A 96 -0.40 -34.32 -5.40
C GLN A 96 -0.92 -33.03 -6.04
N LEU A 97 -0.81 -31.90 -5.34
CA LEU A 97 -1.20 -30.60 -5.87
C LEU A 97 -0.39 -30.21 -7.11
N SER A 98 0.93 -30.46 -7.10
CA SER A 98 1.80 -30.18 -8.27
C SER A 98 1.40 -30.99 -9.50
N ARG A 99 1.07 -32.29 -9.36
CA ARG A 99 0.62 -33.11 -10.50
C ARG A 99 -0.68 -32.59 -11.10
N TYR A 100 -1.63 -32.21 -10.26
CA TYR A 100 -2.91 -31.65 -10.69
C TYR A 100 -2.73 -30.32 -11.41
N PHE A 101 -1.95 -29.41 -10.83
CA PHE A 101 -1.60 -28.13 -11.45
C PHE A 101 -0.92 -28.34 -12.81
N ASN A 102 0.11 -29.18 -12.87
CA ASN A 102 0.90 -29.39 -14.10
C ASN A 102 0.10 -30.09 -15.22
N SER A 103 -0.93 -30.85 -14.86
CA SER A 103 -1.78 -31.59 -15.81
C SER A 103 -3.02 -30.80 -16.24
N THR A 104 -3.27 -29.61 -15.68
CA THR A 104 -4.46 -28.78 -15.96
C THR A 104 -4.03 -27.38 -16.42
N PRO A 105 -3.78 -27.17 -17.73
CA PRO A 105 -3.26 -25.91 -18.27
C PRO A 105 -4.10 -24.66 -17.97
N GLU A 106 -5.40 -24.84 -17.71
CA GLU A 106 -6.33 -23.75 -17.40
C GLU A 106 -6.15 -23.19 -15.98
N VAL A 107 -5.57 -23.98 -15.07
CA VAL A 107 -5.36 -23.59 -13.68
C VAL A 107 -4.08 -22.78 -13.57
N THR A 108 -4.19 -21.55 -13.07
CA THR A 108 -3.05 -20.63 -12.95
C THR A 108 -2.56 -20.48 -11.53
N ILE A 109 -3.32 -20.94 -10.54
CA ILE A 109 -2.98 -20.84 -9.11
C ILE A 109 -3.26 -22.14 -8.40
N SER A 110 -2.42 -22.49 -7.44
CA SER A 110 -2.74 -23.51 -6.45
C SER A 110 -2.48 -22.97 -5.04
N ALA A 111 -3.13 -23.56 -4.04
CA ALA A 111 -2.96 -23.17 -2.65
C ALA A 111 -2.83 -24.39 -1.73
N ILE A 112 -2.00 -24.26 -0.70
CA ILE A 112 -1.93 -25.20 0.42
C ILE A 112 -2.29 -24.44 1.69
N THR A 113 -3.17 -25.00 2.52
CA THR A 113 -3.62 -24.33 3.74
C THR A 113 -4.00 -25.28 4.87
N ASN A 114 -3.85 -24.81 6.11
CA ASN A 114 -4.44 -25.42 7.31
C ASN A 114 -5.50 -24.52 7.96
N GLY A 115 -6.05 -23.56 7.22
CA GLY A 115 -6.96 -22.53 7.70
C GLY A 115 -6.27 -21.35 8.40
N MET A 116 -5.18 -21.58 9.15
CA MET A 116 -4.38 -20.51 9.77
C MET A 116 -3.40 -19.88 8.78
N GLU A 117 -2.67 -20.71 8.04
CA GLU A 117 -1.71 -20.29 7.03
C GLU A 117 -2.20 -20.69 5.63
N TRP A 118 -2.00 -19.79 4.67
CA TRP A 118 -2.29 -19.99 3.26
C TRP A 118 -1.04 -19.71 2.45
N ARG A 119 -0.67 -20.65 1.59
CA ARG A 119 0.45 -20.50 0.65
C ARG A 119 -0.06 -20.67 -0.76
N PHE A 120 0.09 -19.63 -1.59
CA PHE A 120 -0.34 -19.63 -2.99
C PHE A 120 0.86 -19.79 -3.92
N PHE A 121 0.71 -20.64 -4.93
CA PHE A 121 1.70 -21.01 -5.91
C PHE A 121 1.17 -20.74 -7.32
N THR A 122 2.09 -20.53 -8.25
CA THR A 122 1.80 -20.33 -9.68
C THR A 122 2.98 -20.89 -10.49
N ASP A 123 3.09 -20.54 -11.77
CA ASP A 123 4.03 -21.10 -12.74
C ASP A 123 4.95 -20.02 -13.36
N LEU A 124 5.65 -19.25 -12.51
CA LEU A 124 6.49 -18.15 -13.01
C LEU A 124 7.76 -18.66 -13.67
N LYS A 125 8.37 -19.73 -13.14
CA LYS A 125 9.64 -20.25 -13.67
C LYS A 125 9.46 -20.98 -15.00
N GLN A 126 8.46 -21.85 -15.07
CA GLN A 126 8.16 -22.66 -16.24
C GLN A 126 6.65 -22.74 -16.42
N LYS A 127 6.17 -22.41 -17.61
CA LYS A 127 4.73 -22.42 -17.91
C LYS A 127 4.11 -23.79 -17.64
N ASN A 128 2.98 -23.81 -16.95
CA ASN A 128 2.24 -25.00 -16.52
C ASN A 128 3.06 -25.95 -15.63
N ILE A 129 4.09 -25.45 -14.94
CA ILE A 129 4.82 -26.19 -13.92
C ILE A 129 4.79 -25.38 -12.63
N MET A 130 4.14 -25.93 -11.61
CA MET A 130 4.00 -25.28 -10.31
C MET A 130 5.36 -25.00 -9.69
N ASP A 131 5.59 -23.76 -9.27
CA ASP A 131 6.79 -23.36 -8.55
C ASP A 131 6.89 -24.06 -7.18
N ASP A 132 8.12 -24.33 -6.74
CA ASP A 132 8.45 -24.91 -5.43
C ASP A 132 8.30 -23.91 -4.26
N THR A 133 8.28 -22.63 -4.58
CA THR A 133 8.13 -21.52 -3.63
C THR A 133 6.83 -20.78 -3.87
N PRO A 134 6.03 -20.53 -2.82
CA PRO A 134 4.81 -19.74 -2.97
C PRO A 134 5.15 -18.29 -3.24
N PHE A 135 4.36 -17.63 -4.08
CA PHE A 135 4.47 -16.19 -4.33
C PHE A 135 3.76 -15.35 -3.27
N LEU A 136 2.76 -15.91 -2.59
CA LEU A 136 2.01 -15.24 -1.54
C LEU A 136 1.85 -16.18 -0.34
N ARG A 137 2.21 -15.69 0.84
CA ARG A 137 2.02 -16.38 2.12
C ARG A 137 1.21 -15.49 3.04
N LEU A 138 0.11 -16.00 3.54
CA LEU A 138 -0.77 -15.28 4.44
C LEU A 138 -0.95 -16.08 5.71
N ARG A 139 -0.91 -15.38 6.84
CA ARG A 139 -1.30 -15.96 8.12
C ARG A 139 -2.46 -15.16 8.68
N MET A 140 -3.54 -15.86 9.01
CA MET A 140 -4.78 -15.25 9.49
C MET A 140 -4.54 -14.47 10.79
N ASP A 141 -3.61 -14.89 11.63
CA ASP A 141 -3.28 -14.19 12.88
C ASP A 141 -2.54 -12.87 12.71
N SER A 142 -1.93 -12.62 11.54
CA SER A 142 -1.08 -11.47 11.24
C SER A 142 -1.40 -10.79 9.90
N LEU A 143 -2.64 -10.82 9.44
CA LEU A 143 -3.05 -10.16 8.19
C LEU A 143 -2.91 -8.63 8.28
N SER A 144 -2.23 -8.05 7.29
CA SER A 144 -2.13 -6.59 7.08
C SER A 144 -3.20 -6.07 6.12
N ASP A 145 -3.36 -4.74 6.05
CA ASP A 145 -4.24 -4.12 5.06
C ASP A 145 -3.82 -4.39 3.61
N SER A 146 -2.51 -4.48 3.36
CA SER A 146 -1.94 -4.86 2.06
C SER A 146 -2.34 -6.29 1.67
N ASP A 147 -2.30 -7.23 2.63
CA ASP A 147 -2.72 -8.60 2.39
C ASP A 147 -4.20 -8.68 2.01
N ALA A 148 -5.05 -7.88 2.68
CA ALA A 148 -6.47 -7.80 2.36
C ALA A 148 -6.71 -7.24 0.94
N GLU A 149 -5.88 -6.28 0.50
CA GLU A 149 -5.92 -5.73 -0.86
C GLU A 149 -5.49 -6.76 -1.92
N GLN A 150 -4.47 -7.54 -1.62
CA GLN A 150 -4.05 -8.64 -2.50
C GLN A 150 -5.14 -9.72 -2.59
N LEU A 151 -5.69 -10.17 -1.45
CA LEU A 151 -6.77 -11.14 -1.39
C LEU A 151 -8.05 -10.68 -2.10
N TYR A 152 -8.30 -9.37 -2.18
CA TYR A 152 -9.45 -8.86 -2.91
C TYR A 152 -9.43 -9.24 -4.40
N ARG A 153 -8.25 -9.42 -4.99
CA ARG A 153 -8.08 -9.87 -6.39
C ARG A 153 -8.39 -11.36 -6.58
N PHE A 154 -8.36 -12.15 -5.50
CA PHE A 154 -8.69 -13.58 -5.51
C PHE A 154 -10.19 -13.84 -5.47
N ARG A 155 -11.04 -12.81 -5.37
CA ARG A 155 -12.49 -13.00 -5.35
C ARG A 155 -13.03 -13.53 -6.68
N TYR A 156 -14.09 -14.34 -6.61
CA TYR A 156 -14.78 -14.90 -7.78
C TYR A 156 -15.12 -13.84 -8.86
N ASP A 157 -15.60 -12.66 -8.47
CA ASP A 157 -15.99 -11.58 -9.39
C ASP A 157 -14.82 -10.74 -9.91
N LYS A 158 -13.62 -10.92 -9.35
CA LYS A 158 -12.39 -10.18 -9.69
C LYS A 158 -11.28 -11.08 -10.22
N PHE A 159 -11.50 -12.39 -10.21
CA PHE A 159 -10.49 -13.37 -10.58
C PHE A 159 -10.08 -13.19 -12.04
N LYS A 160 -8.83 -12.82 -12.23
CA LYS A 160 -8.20 -12.65 -13.55
C LYS A 160 -6.85 -13.35 -13.52
N PRO A 161 -6.69 -14.50 -14.20
CA PRO A 161 -5.46 -15.28 -14.19
C PRO A 161 -4.20 -14.45 -14.47
N GLU A 162 -4.22 -13.65 -15.54
CA GLU A 162 -3.11 -12.77 -15.92
C GLU A 162 -2.76 -11.74 -14.82
N ALA A 163 -3.76 -11.13 -14.19
CA ALA A 163 -3.53 -10.13 -13.14
C ALA A 163 -2.95 -10.75 -11.86
N LEU A 164 -3.29 -12.01 -11.57
CA LEU A 164 -2.74 -12.74 -10.43
C LEU A 164 -1.33 -13.26 -10.73
N ARG A 165 -1.03 -13.60 -11.99
CA ARG A 165 0.34 -13.89 -12.43
C ARG A 165 1.24 -12.66 -12.30
N THR A 166 0.79 -11.48 -12.74
CA THR A 166 1.52 -10.22 -12.53
C THR A 166 1.74 -9.94 -11.05
N LEU A 167 0.71 -10.13 -10.21
CA LEU A 167 0.85 -9.98 -8.75
C LEU A 167 1.89 -10.95 -8.18
N ALA A 168 1.94 -12.19 -8.68
CA ALA A 168 2.93 -13.17 -8.27
C ALA A 168 4.36 -12.74 -8.66
N GLU A 169 4.56 -12.25 -9.89
CA GLU A 169 5.85 -11.72 -10.35
C GLU A 169 6.31 -10.54 -9.48
N GLU A 170 5.43 -9.58 -9.25
CA GLU A 170 5.69 -8.42 -8.38
C GLU A 170 6.08 -8.86 -6.96
N SER A 171 5.34 -9.81 -6.38
CA SER A 171 5.60 -10.32 -5.02
C SER A 171 6.95 -11.04 -4.94
N VAL A 172 7.30 -11.84 -5.94
CA VAL A 172 8.59 -12.54 -6.00
C VAL A 172 9.74 -11.54 -6.10
N TYR A 173 9.62 -10.52 -6.95
CA TYR A 173 10.62 -9.47 -7.08
C TYR A 173 10.75 -8.64 -5.80
N LEU A 174 9.64 -8.22 -5.22
CA LEU A 174 9.64 -7.45 -3.97
C LEU A 174 10.31 -8.23 -2.84
N THR A 175 10.02 -9.53 -2.72
CA THR A 175 10.65 -10.40 -1.74
C THR A 175 12.15 -10.53 -1.99
N ALA A 176 12.56 -10.76 -3.25
CA ALA A 176 13.95 -10.87 -3.62
C ALA A 176 14.73 -9.57 -3.34
N PHE A 177 14.18 -8.41 -3.74
CA PHE A 177 14.79 -7.12 -3.50
C PHE A 177 14.87 -6.79 -2.01
N THR A 178 13.80 -7.00 -1.26
CA THR A 178 13.80 -6.78 0.20
C THR A 178 14.84 -7.63 0.89
N LYS A 179 14.97 -8.91 0.49
CA LYS A 179 16.01 -9.81 1.00
C LYS A 179 17.40 -9.29 0.66
N THR A 180 17.66 -8.95 -0.59
CA THR A 180 18.98 -8.43 -1.03
C THR A 180 19.34 -7.14 -0.30
N ILE A 181 18.42 -6.18 -0.22
CA ILE A 181 18.61 -4.92 0.53
C ILE A 181 18.93 -5.23 2.00
N SER A 182 18.14 -6.10 2.64
CA SER A 182 18.35 -6.47 4.04
C SER A 182 19.72 -7.13 4.25
N THR A 183 20.16 -7.97 3.31
CA THR A 183 21.50 -8.58 3.34
C THR A 183 22.58 -7.53 3.18
N SER A 184 22.50 -6.65 2.17
CA SER A 184 23.50 -5.59 1.94
C SER A 184 23.59 -4.57 3.09
N LEU A 185 22.50 -4.34 3.83
CA LEU A 185 22.51 -3.48 5.02
C LEU A 185 23.15 -4.16 6.23
N ARG A 186 23.04 -5.49 6.37
CA ARG A 186 23.66 -6.25 7.47
C ARG A 186 25.12 -6.57 7.19
N ASP A 187 25.41 -6.99 5.97
CA ASP A 187 26.74 -7.29 5.47
C ASP A 187 27.07 -6.32 4.34
N VAL A 188 27.68 -5.20 4.72
CA VAL A 188 28.10 -4.16 3.78
C VAL A 188 29.28 -4.69 2.97
N ASP A 189 28.96 -5.17 1.77
CA ASP A 189 29.91 -5.65 0.77
C ASP A 189 30.64 -4.49 0.04
N ASN A 190 31.70 -4.82 -0.69
CA ASN A 190 32.51 -3.83 -1.40
C ASN A 190 31.75 -3.11 -2.53
N GLU A 191 30.76 -3.77 -3.16
CA GLU A 191 29.93 -3.13 -4.18
C GLU A 191 29.04 -2.04 -3.58
N PHE A 192 28.45 -2.31 -2.41
CA PHE A 192 27.65 -1.36 -1.66
C PHE A 192 28.49 -0.18 -1.15
N VAL A 193 29.70 -0.43 -0.62
CA VAL A 193 30.64 0.63 -0.22
C VAL A 193 30.98 1.54 -1.41
N LYS A 194 31.28 0.95 -2.57
CA LYS A 194 31.58 1.69 -3.79
C LYS A 194 30.37 2.51 -4.26
N TYR A 195 29.17 1.94 -4.19
CA TYR A 195 27.92 2.65 -4.52
C TYR A 195 27.74 3.89 -3.64
N ILE A 196 27.82 3.74 -2.31
CA ILE A 196 27.70 4.86 -1.36
C ILE A 196 28.77 5.92 -1.65
N ALA A 197 30.03 5.52 -1.72
CA ALA A 197 31.15 6.45 -1.94
C ALA A 197 31.02 7.26 -3.23
N SER A 198 30.51 6.63 -4.31
CA SER A 198 30.27 7.31 -5.60
C SER A 198 29.14 8.34 -5.55
N ARG A 199 28.15 8.16 -4.66
CA ARG A 199 27.00 9.04 -4.51
C ARG A 199 27.15 10.08 -3.39
N SER A 200 28.14 9.92 -2.52
CA SER A 200 28.42 10.82 -1.40
C SER A 200 29.22 12.08 -1.76
N ASN A 201 29.37 12.38 -3.06
CA ASN A 201 30.09 13.57 -3.55
C ASN A 201 31.55 13.66 -3.01
N ILE A 202 32.21 12.52 -2.86
CA ILE A 202 33.58 12.44 -2.35
C ILE A 202 34.57 12.71 -3.49
N GLU A 203 35.36 13.77 -3.36
CA GLU A 203 36.41 14.16 -4.32
C GLU A 203 37.67 13.27 -4.23
N ARG A 204 37.50 11.94 -4.22
CA ARG A 204 38.62 10.98 -4.24
C ARG A 204 38.37 9.87 -5.24
N GLN A 205 39.46 9.40 -5.85
CA GLN A 205 39.43 8.22 -6.70
C GLN A 205 39.09 6.97 -5.88
N LEU A 206 38.10 6.22 -6.33
CA LEU A 206 37.61 4.99 -5.70
C LEU A 206 38.55 3.81 -6.00
N ASN A 207 39.74 3.82 -5.41
CA ASN A 207 40.67 2.68 -5.46
C ASN A 207 40.43 1.73 -4.29
N GLN A 208 40.90 0.47 -4.40
CA GLN A 208 40.65 -0.56 -3.39
C GLN A 208 41.14 -0.17 -1.99
N LYS A 209 42.32 0.45 -1.89
CA LYS A 209 42.85 0.94 -0.59
C LYS A 209 41.94 1.96 0.07
N PHE A 210 41.31 2.84 -0.71
CA PHE A 210 40.36 3.82 -0.21
C PHE A 210 39.05 3.14 0.21
N LEU A 211 38.52 2.22 -0.60
CA LEU A 211 37.32 1.44 -0.29
C LEU A 211 37.50 0.65 1.01
N ASP A 212 38.63 -0.02 1.21
CA ASP A 212 38.96 -0.74 2.44
C ASP A 212 38.98 0.21 3.65
N ALA A 213 39.57 1.40 3.49
CA ALA A 213 39.66 2.40 4.56
C ALA A 213 38.30 3.00 4.95
N ILE A 214 37.38 3.18 4.00
CA ILE A 214 36.07 3.78 4.27
C ILE A 214 34.99 2.76 4.63
N THR A 215 35.19 1.47 4.31
CA THR A 215 34.28 0.38 4.63
C THR A 215 33.80 0.41 6.10
N PRO A 216 34.65 0.55 7.13
CA PRO A 216 34.18 0.65 8.51
C PRO A 216 33.32 1.90 8.78
N LEU A 217 33.59 3.01 8.09
CA LEU A 217 32.79 4.23 8.20
C LEU A 217 31.42 4.07 7.54
N VAL A 218 31.34 3.40 6.39
CA VAL A 218 30.06 3.08 5.72
C VAL A 218 29.22 2.14 6.59
N LYS A 219 29.82 1.11 7.20
CA LYS A 219 29.13 0.23 8.16
C LYS A 219 28.50 1.02 9.31
N LEU A 220 29.27 1.89 9.94
CA LEU A 220 28.78 2.75 11.02
C LEU A 220 27.65 3.70 10.54
N ALA A 221 27.76 4.24 9.33
CA ALA A 221 26.73 5.11 8.77
C ALA A 221 25.43 4.34 8.49
N VAL A 222 25.51 3.11 7.99
CA VAL A 222 24.35 2.22 7.77
C VAL A 222 23.67 1.89 9.10
N GLU A 223 24.43 1.48 10.12
CA GLU A 223 23.89 1.19 11.45
C GLU A 223 23.14 2.39 12.05
N LYS A 224 23.72 3.59 11.93
CA LYS A 224 23.08 4.84 12.39
C LYS A 224 21.80 5.13 11.61
N ALA A 225 21.82 4.98 10.29
CA ALA A 225 20.65 5.23 9.44
C ALA A 225 19.51 4.25 9.75
N VAL A 226 19.80 2.95 9.87
CA VAL A 226 18.82 1.92 10.22
C VAL A 226 18.25 2.16 11.63
N SER A 227 19.10 2.49 12.60
CA SER A 227 18.66 2.79 13.97
C SER A 227 17.71 3.99 14.01
N ALA A 228 18.02 5.07 13.27
CA ALA A 228 17.14 6.23 13.16
C ALA A 228 15.78 5.86 12.53
N MET A 229 15.78 4.99 11.50
CA MET A 229 14.54 4.49 10.88
C MET A 229 13.70 3.63 11.83
N VAL A 230 14.32 2.75 12.62
CA VAL A 230 13.61 1.89 13.60
C VAL A 230 13.01 2.72 14.74
N VAL A 231 13.74 3.70 15.28
CA VAL A 231 13.24 4.60 16.32
C VAL A 231 12.04 5.41 15.80
N SER A 232 12.11 5.91 14.57
CA SER A 232 10.98 6.55 13.90
C SER A 232 9.79 5.60 13.69
N GLY A 233 10.06 4.32 13.40
CA GLY A 233 9.04 3.30 13.18
C GLY A 233 8.31 2.86 14.46
N LEU A 234 9.03 2.63 15.57
CA LEU A 234 8.45 2.18 16.84
C LEU A 234 7.65 3.28 17.56
N ALA A 235 8.12 4.53 17.49
CA ALA A 235 7.36 5.69 18.00
C ALA A 235 5.99 5.86 17.30
N SER A 236 5.80 5.24 16.13
CA SER A 236 4.54 5.22 15.40
C SER A 236 3.57 4.12 15.87
N ILE A 237 4.07 3.02 16.47
CA ILE A 237 3.27 1.84 16.89
C ILE A 237 2.67 2.03 18.29
N ASP A 238 3.37 2.71 19.20
CA ASP A 238 2.87 2.97 20.57
C ASP A 238 1.69 3.96 20.60
N LYS A 239 1.48 4.75 19.54
CA LYS A 239 0.33 5.68 19.43
C LYS A 239 -1.02 4.99 19.14
N GLU A 240 -1.05 3.69 18.81
CA GLU A 240 -2.29 2.98 18.44
C GLU A 240 -3.02 2.28 19.62
N ARG A 241 -2.44 2.19 20.83
CA ARG A 241 -3.00 1.35 21.92
C ARG A 241 -3.60 2.07 23.12
N THR A 242 -3.63 3.40 23.17
CA THR A 242 -4.12 4.12 24.35
C THR A 242 -4.98 5.31 23.97
N VAL A 243 -6.30 5.10 23.86
CA VAL A 243 -7.26 6.21 23.88
C VAL A 243 -8.49 5.76 24.68
N ASP A 244 -8.53 6.11 25.96
CA ASP A 244 -9.77 6.43 26.66
C ASP A 244 -9.48 7.37 27.85
N THR A 245 -10.28 8.44 27.93
CA THR A 245 -10.45 9.45 29.00
C THR A 245 -9.55 10.71 29.04
N GLU A 246 -10.00 11.72 28.29
CA GLU A 246 -10.30 13.14 28.64
C GLU A 246 -9.39 14.02 29.55
N ASN A 247 -8.90 15.11 28.92
CA ASN A 247 -9.07 16.56 29.21
C ASN A 247 -8.72 17.19 30.60
N LYS A 248 -7.70 18.09 30.64
CA LYS A 248 -7.86 19.58 30.62
C LYS A 248 -6.54 20.38 30.87
N ALA A 249 -6.30 21.32 29.95
CA ALA A 249 -5.56 22.62 29.94
C ALA A 249 -4.73 23.13 31.15
N ASN A 250 -3.49 23.59 30.90
CA ASN A 250 -3.10 25.03 30.80
C ASN A 250 -1.57 25.28 30.61
N GLY A 251 -1.19 26.03 29.55
CA GLY A 251 -0.37 27.26 29.55
C GLY A 251 1.11 27.36 30.03
N VAL A 252 2.01 27.51 29.04
CA VAL A 252 3.11 28.51 28.82
C VAL A 252 4.54 28.33 29.44
N SER A 253 5.53 28.42 28.50
CA SER A 253 6.95 28.91 28.52
C SER A 253 8.17 28.03 28.93
N THR A 254 8.92 27.66 27.88
CA THR A 254 10.39 27.76 27.59
C THR A 254 11.51 27.00 28.36
N GLU A 255 12.36 26.36 27.52
CA GLU A 255 13.80 25.99 27.60
C GLU A 255 14.28 24.60 28.08
N ASN A 256 14.88 23.88 27.11
CA ASN A 256 16.02 22.95 27.15
C ASN A 256 16.08 21.79 28.16
N GLY A 257 16.07 20.56 27.64
CA GLY A 257 16.56 19.36 28.32
C GLY A 257 15.79 18.10 27.96
N ALA A 258 16.49 17.00 27.73
CA ALA A 258 15.97 15.74 27.21
C ALA A 258 14.89 15.05 28.08
N GLU A 259 13.95 14.40 27.36
CA GLU A 259 12.92 13.40 27.74
C GLU A 259 11.76 13.84 28.67
N PRO A 260 10.52 13.30 28.54
CA PRO A 260 9.86 12.51 27.47
C PRO A 260 8.67 13.25 26.80
N ILE A 261 8.21 12.76 25.65
CA ILE A 261 7.27 13.47 24.74
C ILE A 261 5.80 13.21 25.14
N ASP A 262 5.06 14.29 25.38
CA ASP A 262 3.63 14.36 25.70
C ASP A 262 2.76 14.38 24.42
N GLN A 263 1.73 13.51 24.35
CA GLN A 263 0.84 13.32 23.20
C GLN A 263 -0.42 14.19 23.27
N ASN A 264 -0.26 15.51 23.29
CA ASN A 264 -1.41 16.43 23.21
C ASN A 264 -1.09 17.71 22.43
N ASN A 265 -0.29 17.62 21.36
CA ASN A 265 0.11 18.81 20.61
C ASN A 265 -0.67 18.98 19.28
N PRO A 266 -1.60 19.95 19.17
CA PRO A 266 -2.32 20.30 17.94
C PRO A 266 -1.40 20.63 16.74
N ASP A 267 -0.18 21.09 17.02
CA ASP A 267 0.77 21.50 15.99
C ASP A 267 1.30 20.31 15.18
N GLU A 268 1.43 19.11 15.78
CA GLU A 268 1.91 17.90 15.08
C GLU A 268 0.83 17.36 14.12
N LEU A 269 -0.44 17.42 14.49
CA LEU A 269 -1.57 17.03 13.63
C LEU A 269 -1.74 18.01 12.46
N SER A 270 -1.52 19.30 12.70
CA SER A 270 -1.56 20.32 11.65
C SER A 270 -0.46 20.07 10.60
N ALA A 271 0.76 19.75 11.04
CA ALA A 271 1.88 19.43 10.15
C ALA A 271 1.59 18.21 9.25
N LYS A 272 0.95 17.17 9.78
CA LYS A 272 0.55 15.98 9.00
C LYS A 272 -0.49 16.31 7.93
N ARG A 273 -1.57 17.01 8.29
CA ARG A 273 -2.63 17.42 7.33
C ARG A 273 -2.09 18.27 6.19
N LYS A 274 -1.22 19.25 6.49
CA LYS A 274 -0.55 20.07 5.47
C LYS A 274 0.27 19.23 4.48
N THR A 275 1.03 18.26 5.01
CA THR A 275 1.86 17.36 4.20
C THR A 275 1.01 16.44 3.31
N GLU A 276 -0.11 15.93 3.83
CA GLU A 276 -1.05 15.12 3.05
C GLU A 276 -1.69 15.93 1.92
N VAL A 277 -2.18 17.14 2.19
CA VAL A 277 -2.74 18.03 1.16
C VAL A 277 -1.70 18.28 0.05
N PHE A 278 -0.43 18.50 0.39
CA PHE A 278 0.64 18.65 -0.60
C PHE A 278 0.80 17.42 -1.49
N ASN A 279 0.83 16.22 -0.89
CA ASN A 279 0.99 14.97 -1.63
C ASN A 279 -0.20 14.70 -2.56
N LYS A 280 -1.44 15.01 -2.14
CA LYS A 280 -2.64 14.87 -2.97
C LYS A 280 -2.60 15.82 -4.18
N VAL A 281 -2.15 17.06 -3.99
CA VAL A 281 -1.96 18.01 -5.09
C VAL A 281 -0.88 17.53 -6.06
N LYS A 282 0.25 17.02 -5.56
CA LYS A 282 1.29 16.41 -6.41
C LYS A 282 0.78 15.22 -7.20
N GLN A 283 -0.05 14.37 -6.59
CA GLN A 283 -0.67 13.23 -7.26
C GLN A 283 -1.56 13.66 -8.43
N ILE A 284 -2.28 14.78 -8.30
CA ILE A 284 -3.16 15.30 -9.36
C ILE A 284 -2.35 15.95 -10.48
N VAL A 285 -1.35 16.78 -10.14
CA VAL A 285 -0.55 17.55 -11.12
C VAL A 285 0.48 16.68 -11.84
N GLY A 286 1.05 15.69 -11.16
CA GLY A 286 2.11 14.80 -11.66
C GLY A 286 3.48 15.10 -11.03
N GLU A 287 4.22 14.03 -10.72
CA GLU A 287 5.51 14.12 -10.02
C GLU A 287 6.63 14.78 -10.83
N GLN A 288 6.49 14.85 -12.15
CA GLN A 288 7.47 15.46 -13.05
C GLN A 288 7.55 16.99 -12.94
N TYR A 289 6.58 17.64 -12.32
CA TYR A 289 6.51 19.09 -12.20
C TYR A 289 7.10 19.57 -10.87
N ASP A 290 7.88 20.66 -10.90
CA ASP A 290 8.47 21.26 -9.70
C ASP A 290 7.42 21.96 -8.84
N MET A 291 6.82 21.17 -7.94
CA MET A 291 5.86 21.63 -6.96
C MET A 291 6.53 21.79 -5.60
N GLN A 292 6.45 23.00 -5.05
CA GLN A 292 6.99 23.39 -3.75
C GLN A 292 5.89 23.92 -2.84
N TYR A 293 6.15 23.99 -1.54
CA TYR A 293 5.22 24.56 -0.57
C TYR A 293 5.90 25.57 0.34
N LYS A 294 5.09 26.46 0.92
CA LYS A 294 5.50 27.41 1.94
C LYS A 294 4.47 27.43 3.05
N ASP A 295 4.90 27.07 4.25
CA ASP A 295 4.07 27.24 5.45
C ASP A 295 4.15 28.70 5.93
N THR A 296 2.99 29.28 6.23
CA THR A 296 2.87 30.65 6.75
C THR A 296 2.02 30.64 8.00
N GLU A 297 2.06 31.71 8.79
CA GLU A 297 1.25 31.82 10.01
C GLU A 297 -0.26 31.63 9.76
N SER A 298 -0.74 32.00 8.56
CA SER A 298 -2.17 32.00 8.25
C SER A 298 -2.63 30.84 7.34
N TYR A 299 -1.74 30.29 6.52
CA TYR A 299 -2.07 29.24 5.55
C TYR A 299 -0.84 28.45 5.09
N PHE A 300 -1.08 27.27 4.54
CA PHE A 300 -0.09 26.45 3.87
C PHE A 300 -0.25 26.59 2.34
N GLY A 301 0.72 27.20 1.67
CA GLY A 301 0.65 27.55 0.25
C GLY A 301 1.43 26.57 -0.63
N ILE A 302 0.81 26.04 -1.67
CA ILE A 302 1.42 25.14 -2.66
C ILE A 302 1.63 25.91 -3.97
N MET A 303 2.83 25.86 -4.54
CA MET A 303 3.25 26.72 -5.66
C MET A 303 4.14 26.03 -6.68
N TYR A 304 4.04 26.48 -7.92
CA TYR A 304 4.80 25.99 -9.06
C TYR A 304 6.16 26.70 -9.18
N GLU A 305 7.24 25.94 -9.39
CA GLU A 305 8.63 26.41 -9.51
C GLU A 305 9.11 27.28 -8.33
N GLY A 306 8.55 27.08 -7.13
CA GLY A 306 8.88 27.88 -5.95
C GLY A 306 8.51 29.37 -6.05
N LYS A 307 7.82 29.79 -7.12
CA LYS A 307 7.46 31.20 -7.37
C LYS A 307 6.23 31.56 -6.55
N THR A 308 6.37 32.49 -5.60
CA THR A 308 5.29 32.84 -4.66
C THR A 308 4.04 33.43 -5.33
N ASN A 309 4.20 34.09 -6.48
CA ASN A 309 3.07 34.58 -7.29
C ASN A 309 2.35 33.48 -8.08
N ARG A 310 2.96 32.28 -8.21
CA ARG A 310 2.43 31.09 -8.88
C ARG A 310 1.98 30.03 -7.87
N TRP A 311 1.30 30.46 -6.81
CA TRP A 311 0.62 29.55 -5.91
C TRP A 311 -0.60 28.95 -6.60
N LEU A 312 -0.88 27.66 -6.44
CA LEU A 312 -2.09 27.02 -6.98
C LEU A 312 -3.17 26.95 -5.91
N ILE A 313 -2.76 26.50 -4.71
CA ILE A 313 -3.66 26.19 -3.60
C ILE A 313 -3.12 26.85 -2.34
N ARG A 314 -4.02 27.42 -1.55
CA ARG A 314 -3.78 27.80 -0.17
C ARG A 314 -4.69 26.99 0.71
N TYR A 315 -4.10 26.15 1.56
CA TYR A 315 -4.79 25.34 2.54
C TYR A 315 -4.82 26.06 3.89
N PHE A 316 -6.00 26.19 4.47
CA PHE A 316 -6.22 26.83 5.77
C PHE A 316 -6.65 25.77 6.77
N ASP A 317 -5.73 25.40 7.66
CA ASP A 317 -5.95 24.36 8.66
C ASP A 317 -6.63 24.92 9.92
N LYS A 318 -7.90 25.32 9.80
CA LYS A 318 -8.71 25.86 10.91
C LYS A 318 -9.70 24.83 11.44
N ARG A 319 -10.56 25.22 12.38
CA ARG A 319 -11.67 24.38 12.89
C ARG A 319 -12.54 23.83 11.76
N GLU A 320 -12.75 24.65 10.72
CA GLU A 320 -13.33 24.25 9.44
C GLU A 320 -12.24 24.44 8.38
N PRO A 321 -11.54 23.37 7.97
CA PRO A 321 -10.49 23.47 6.98
C PRO A 321 -11.06 23.78 5.60
N TYR A 322 -10.33 24.57 4.83
CA TYR A 322 -10.72 24.91 3.46
C TYR A 322 -9.50 25.17 2.58
N VAL A 323 -9.71 25.08 1.28
CA VAL A 323 -8.74 25.46 0.26
C VAL A 323 -9.24 26.64 -0.57
N MET A 324 -8.31 27.45 -1.04
CA MET A 324 -8.54 28.47 -2.06
C MET A 324 -7.66 28.16 -3.26
N PHE A 325 -8.18 28.40 -4.46
CA PHE A 325 -7.47 28.19 -5.72
C PHE A 325 -7.00 29.51 -6.33
N ARG A 326 -5.96 29.47 -7.16
CA ARG A 326 -5.45 30.64 -7.90
C ARG A 326 -6.19 30.91 -9.21
N ILE A 327 -7.49 30.66 -9.20
CA ILE A 327 -8.42 30.95 -10.30
C ILE A 327 -9.73 31.43 -9.68
N ASP A 328 -10.47 32.24 -10.42
CA ASP A 328 -11.85 32.57 -10.06
C ASP A 328 -12.75 31.40 -10.42
N LEU A 329 -13.54 30.93 -9.46
CA LEU A 329 -14.46 29.81 -9.67
C LEU A 329 -15.68 30.26 -10.48
N THR A 330 -15.81 29.72 -11.67
CA THR A 330 -16.98 29.91 -12.55
C THR A 330 -18.18 29.09 -12.05
N ASP A 331 -19.39 29.39 -12.55
CA ASP A 331 -20.59 28.61 -12.24
C ASP A 331 -20.45 27.11 -12.58
N VAL A 332 -19.63 26.77 -13.59
CA VAL A 332 -19.33 25.39 -13.95
C VAL A 332 -18.52 24.71 -12.84
N GLN A 333 -17.46 25.35 -12.38
CA GLN A 333 -16.61 24.82 -11.30
C GLN A 333 -17.37 24.76 -9.97
N LEU A 334 -18.22 25.74 -9.65
CA LEU A 334 -19.06 25.69 -8.46
C LEU A 334 -20.03 24.50 -8.48
N ASN A 335 -20.63 24.21 -9.63
CA ASN A 335 -21.49 23.03 -9.81
C ASN A 335 -20.69 21.72 -9.70
N GLU A 336 -19.45 21.68 -10.20
CA GLU A 336 -18.57 20.52 -10.05
C GLU A 336 -18.26 20.24 -8.58
N ILE A 337 -17.91 21.28 -7.79
CA ILE A 337 -17.63 21.14 -6.35
C ILE A 337 -18.87 20.64 -5.60
N SER A 338 -20.05 21.19 -5.92
CA SER A 338 -21.30 20.76 -5.29
C SER A 338 -21.64 19.29 -5.61
N ARG A 339 -21.47 18.86 -6.87
CA ARG A 339 -21.63 17.44 -7.27
C ARG A 339 -20.60 16.53 -6.62
N ALA A 340 -19.39 17.05 -6.43
CA ALA A 340 -18.34 16.39 -5.69
C ALA A 340 -18.67 16.30 -4.21
N GLY A 341 -19.75 16.92 -3.69
CA GLY A 341 -20.23 16.84 -2.32
C GLY A 341 -19.44 17.71 -1.34
N LEU A 342 -18.91 18.84 -1.81
CA LEU A 342 -18.19 19.84 -1.02
C LEU A 342 -18.93 21.18 -1.07
N GLU A 343 -18.72 22.01 -0.05
CA GLU A 343 -19.35 23.31 0.08
C GLU A 343 -18.38 24.45 -0.30
N VAL A 344 -18.91 25.47 -0.98
CA VAL A 344 -18.16 26.68 -1.33
C VAL A 344 -18.80 27.88 -0.67
N VAL A 345 -18.02 28.63 0.11
CA VAL A 345 -18.46 29.89 0.74
C VAL A 345 -17.47 30.98 0.39
N SER A 346 -17.91 31.98 -0.39
CA SER A 346 -17.09 33.13 -0.79
C SER A 346 -15.73 32.74 -1.40
N GLY A 347 -15.73 31.76 -2.31
CA GLY A 347 -14.53 31.25 -2.98
C GLY A 347 -13.65 30.32 -2.14
N ARG A 348 -14.09 29.93 -0.94
CA ARG A 348 -13.43 28.95 -0.07
C ARG A 348 -14.10 27.60 -0.23
N VAL A 349 -13.34 26.59 -0.63
CA VAL A 349 -13.84 25.22 -0.78
C VAL A 349 -13.54 24.48 0.51
N HIS A 350 -14.57 24.16 1.28
CA HIS A 350 -14.42 23.47 2.55
C HIS A 350 -14.04 22.01 2.33
N ILE A 351 -12.99 21.56 3.03
CA ILE A 351 -12.50 20.19 2.96
C ILE A 351 -12.43 19.62 4.38
N ASN A 352 -13.02 18.45 4.59
CA ASN A 352 -13.06 17.80 5.91
C ASN A 352 -11.81 16.96 6.13
N THR A 353 -11.30 16.34 5.06
CA THR A 353 -10.05 15.57 5.07
C THR A 353 -9.15 15.96 3.90
N PRO A 354 -7.84 15.72 3.96
CA PRO A 354 -6.94 15.95 2.83
C PRO A 354 -7.34 15.21 1.55
N ASP A 355 -8.02 14.07 1.66
CA ASP A 355 -8.53 13.31 0.50
C ASP A 355 -9.62 14.05 -0.29
N ASP A 356 -10.33 15.00 0.33
CA ASP A 356 -11.34 15.80 -0.37
C ASP A 356 -10.74 16.64 -1.51
N VAL A 357 -9.44 16.92 -1.47
CA VAL A 357 -8.72 17.58 -2.58
C VAL A 357 -8.78 16.75 -3.87
N LEU A 358 -8.80 15.42 -3.79
CA LEU A 358 -8.91 14.54 -4.96
C LEU A 358 -10.28 14.65 -5.64
N ARG A 359 -11.33 15.00 -4.88
CA ARG A 359 -12.70 15.16 -5.38
C ARG A 359 -12.85 16.38 -6.28
N VAL A 360 -11.92 17.34 -6.20
CA VAL A 360 -11.86 18.57 -7.02
C VAL A 360 -10.62 18.60 -7.90
N SER A 361 -10.17 17.43 -8.36
CA SER A 361 -8.96 17.29 -9.20
C SER A 361 -9.02 18.10 -10.49
N GLY A 362 -10.20 18.26 -11.12
CA GLY A 362 -10.38 19.12 -12.29
C GLY A 362 -9.98 20.58 -12.01
N ILE A 363 -10.42 21.11 -10.86
CA ILE A 363 -10.17 22.49 -10.44
C ILE A 363 -8.70 22.70 -10.03
N VAL A 364 -8.10 21.69 -9.39
CA VAL A 364 -6.66 21.69 -9.09
C VAL A 364 -5.86 21.78 -10.40
N MET A 365 -6.30 21.05 -11.43
CA MET A 365 -5.64 21.04 -12.74
C MET A 365 -5.85 22.35 -13.51
N ASP A 366 -7.04 22.94 -13.45
CA ASP A 366 -7.31 24.28 -14.00
C ASP A 366 -6.40 25.34 -13.33
N ALA A 367 -6.25 25.28 -12.01
CA ALA A 367 -5.35 26.16 -11.28
C ALA A 367 -3.88 25.94 -11.66
N PHE A 368 -3.48 24.70 -11.93
CA PHE A 368 -2.15 24.38 -12.42
C PHE A 368 -1.88 24.96 -13.81
N GLU A 369 -2.79 24.77 -14.77
CA GLU A 369 -2.66 25.35 -16.12
C GLU A 369 -2.63 26.88 -16.08
N PHE A 370 -3.41 27.49 -15.19
CA PHE A 370 -3.38 28.93 -14.98
C PHE A 370 -2.00 29.43 -14.50
N VAL A 371 -1.38 28.77 -13.52
CA VAL A 371 -0.08 29.21 -12.98
C VAL A 371 1.11 28.90 -13.90
N LYS A 372 0.95 27.89 -14.76
CA LYS A 372 1.96 27.49 -15.75
C LYS A 372 2.08 28.50 -16.90
N ASN A 373 0.98 29.18 -17.23
CA ASN A 373 0.94 30.16 -18.30
C ASN A 373 1.54 31.51 -17.87
N ASP A 374 2.71 31.85 -18.42
CA ASP A 374 3.44 33.09 -18.14
C ASP A 374 2.65 34.37 -18.47
N GLU A 375 1.76 34.34 -19.48
CA GLU A 375 0.96 35.49 -19.90
C GLU A 375 0.04 35.99 -18.76
N ASN A 376 -0.44 35.08 -17.91
CA ASN A 376 -1.32 35.41 -16.78
C ASN A 376 -0.62 36.26 -15.70
N PHE A 377 0.71 36.40 -15.77
CA PHE A 377 1.52 37.15 -14.82
C PHE A 377 2.31 38.29 -15.44
N ARG A 378 2.16 38.54 -16.75
CA ARG A 378 2.76 39.71 -17.39
C ARG A 378 2.08 40.97 -16.88
N LYS A 379 2.87 41.92 -16.36
CA LYS A 379 2.36 43.26 -16.08
C LYS A 379 1.94 43.88 -17.40
N SER A 380 0.67 44.26 -17.52
CA SER A 380 0.22 45.18 -18.57
C SER A 380 1.14 46.41 -18.53
N THR A 381 1.96 46.56 -19.55
CA THR A 381 2.61 47.83 -19.86
C THR A 381 1.48 48.81 -20.14
N ARG A 382 1.13 49.63 -19.14
CA ARG A 382 0.35 50.84 -19.39
C ARG A 382 1.11 51.66 -20.44
N PRO A 383 0.45 52.15 -21.50
CA PRO A 383 1.05 53.16 -22.35
C PRO A 383 1.44 54.33 -21.45
N SER A 384 2.69 54.79 -21.57
CA SER A 384 3.12 56.06 -21.00
C SER A 384 2.37 57.18 -21.72
N ASP A 385 1.27 57.66 -21.14
CA ASP A 385 0.77 58.99 -21.45
C ASP A 385 1.81 59.99 -20.92
N GLY A 386 2.55 60.60 -21.85
CA GLY A 386 3.56 61.60 -21.57
C GLY A 386 4.18 62.15 -22.86
N GLU A 387 3.60 63.25 -23.33
CA GLU A 387 4.21 64.34 -24.14
C GLU A 387 4.47 64.07 -25.64
N GLU A 388 3.50 64.43 -26.50
CA GLU A 388 3.46 65.70 -27.25
C GLU A 388 2.05 66.02 -27.77
#